data_AF-A0A920NV91-F1
#
_entry.id   AF-A0A920NV91-F1
#
_cell.length_a   1.000
_cell.length_b   1.000
_cell.length_c   1.000
_cell.angle_alpha   90.00
_cell.angle_beta   90.00
_cell.angle_gamma   90.00
#
_symmetry.space_group_name_H-M   'P 1'
#
loop_
_entity.id
_entity.type
_entity.pdbx_description
1 polymer ?
#
loop_
_entity_poly.entity_id
_entity_poly.type
_entity_poly.pdbx_seq_one_letter_code
_entity_poly.pdbx_strand_id
1 'polypeptide(L)'
;MKYLILSVLLTLTLSLTAKEKIVYEVGDELKLKRDNSVVLFYYKHDAIELNLNREFIDSPYDLFIDAKDLYRIKKGEKIRLVESFRDGRIFKVELLKEKSRRDHYFIELESLRSYNLIKTETASG
;
A
#
# COMPACT_ATOMS: atom_id res chain seq x y z
N MET A 1 -28.49 36.46 11.37
CA MET A 1 -27.80 36.40 10.06
C MET A 1 -26.29 36.13 10.17
N LYS A 2 -25.54 36.84 11.02
CA LYS A 2 -24.05 36.71 11.12
C LYS A 2 -23.54 35.28 11.40
N TYR A 3 -24.25 34.52 12.24
CA TYR A 3 -23.86 33.15 12.62
C TYR A 3 -24.19 32.09 11.56
N LEU A 4 -25.15 32.35 10.67
CA LEU A 4 -25.50 31.44 9.57
C LEU A 4 -24.44 31.47 8.46
N ILE A 5 -23.85 32.64 8.19
CA ILE A 5 -22.76 32.75 7.21
C ILE A 5 -21.51 32.03 7.73
N LEU A 6 -21.24 32.11 9.04
CA LEU A 6 -20.10 31.43 9.66
C LEU A 6 -20.24 29.90 9.65
N SER A 7 -21.45 29.36 9.86
CA SER A 7 -21.69 27.91 9.83
C SER A 7 -21.61 27.33 8.41
N VAL A 8 -22.06 28.08 7.40
CA VAL A 8 -21.90 27.70 5.99
C VAL A 8 -20.43 27.72 5.57
N LEU A 9 -19.65 28.70 6.03
CA LEU A 9 -18.21 28.74 5.75
C LEU A 9 -17.46 27.56 6.40
N LEU A 10 -17.85 27.17 7.62
CA LEU A 10 -17.23 26.06 8.34
C LEU A 10 -17.54 24.69 7.69
N THR A 11 -18.75 24.49 7.17
CA THR A 11 -19.11 23.24 6.49
C THR A 11 -18.47 23.13 5.09
N LEU A 12 -18.20 24.25 4.44
CA LEU A 12 -17.48 24.30 3.16
C LEU A 12 -16.00 23.92 3.30
N THR A 13 -15.33 24.29 4.40
CA THR A 13 -13.94 23.88 4.63
C THR A 13 -13.79 22.40 4.97
N LEU A 14 -14.77 21.80 5.66
CA LEU A 14 -14.80 20.37 5.96
C LEU A 14 -14.96 19.49 4.70
N SER A 15 -15.78 19.92 3.73
CA SER A 15 -16.01 19.17 2.48
C SER A 15 -14.82 19.19 1.51
N LEU A 16 -13.99 20.25 1.54
CA LEU A 16 -12.76 20.35 0.74
C LEU A 16 -11.65 19.36 1.14
N THR A 17 -11.82 18.63 2.25
CA THR A 17 -10.80 17.70 2.76
C THR A 17 -11.14 16.23 2.49
N ALA A 18 -12.14 15.94 1.63
CA ALA A 18 -12.42 14.59 1.17
C ALA A 18 -11.31 14.12 0.21
N LYS A 19 -10.25 13.53 0.76
CA LYS A 19 -9.19 12.92 -0.03
C LYS A 19 -9.75 11.69 -0.73
N GLU A 20 -9.67 11.65 -2.06
CA GLU A 20 -10.06 10.47 -2.84
C GLU A 20 -9.36 9.22 -2.28
N LYS A 21 -10.17 8.21 -1.94
CA LYS A 21 -9.67 6.92 -1.48
C LYS A 21 -9.16 6.16 -2.69
N ILE A 22 -7.84 6.00 -2.79
CA ILE A 22 -7.23 5.17 -3.83
C ILE A 22 -7.66 3.72 -3.57
N VAL A 23 -8.29 3.12 -4.57
CA VAL A 23 -8.59 1.67 -4.62
C VAL A 23 -7.47 1.02 -5.43
N TYR A 24 -6.94 -0.08 -4.91
CA TYR A 24 -5.87 -0.85 -5.57
C TYR A 24 -6.44 -2.17 -6.08
N GLU A 25 -6.18 -2.47 -7.34
CA GLU A 25 -6.72 -3.63 -8.04
C GLU A 25 -5.61 -4.55 -8.56
N VAL A 26 -5.93 -5.83 -8.73
CA VAL A 26 -5.01 -6.78 -9.38
C VAL A 26 -4.74 -6.32 -10.81
N GLY A 27 -3.47 -6.30 -11.20
CA GLY A 27 -2.98 -5.74 -12.46
C GLY A 27 -2.37 -4.35 -12.32
N ASP A 28 -2.66 -3.62 -11.24
CA ASP A 28 -2.10 -2.28 -11.02
C ASP A 28 -0.57 -2.33 -10.94
N GLU A 29 0.07 -1.41 -11.68
CA GLU A 29 1.49 -1.15 -11.54
C GLU A 29 1.72 0.09 -10.66
N LEU A 30 2.60 -0.05 -9.68
CA LEU A 30 2.82 0.93 -8.64
C LEU A 30 4.31 1.30 -8.59
N LYS A 31 4.62 2.59 -8.54
CA LYS A 31 5.99 3.11 -8.38
C LYS A 31 6.20 3.72 -7.00
N LEU A 32 7.25 3.32 -6.29
CA LEU A 32 7.54 3.88 -4.97
C LEU A 32 7.87 5.37 -5.08
N LYS A 33 7.13 6.23 -4.34
CA LYS A 33 7.23 7.71 -4.43
C LYS A 33 8.53 8.24 -3.82
N ARG A 34 8.87 7.73 -2.64
CA ARG A 34 9.97 8.20 -1.77
C ARG A 34 10.62 7.01 -1.07
N ASP A 35 11.83 7.21 -0.57
CA ASP A 35 12.47 6.21 0.29
C ASP A 35 11.77 6.20 1.66
N ASN A 36 10.76 5.34 1.78
CA ASN A 36 9.88 5.25 2.94
C ASN A 36 10.13 3.99 3.78
N SER A 37 11.32 3.38 3.68
CA SER A 37 11.63 2.10 4.36
C SER A 37 10.57 1.02 4.15
N VAL A 38 9.90 1.03 2.99
CA VAL A 38 8.91 0.01 2.65
C VAL A 38 9.63 -1.31 2.38
N VAL A 39 9.03 -2.39 2.83
CA VAL A 39 9.55 -3.74 2.66
C VAL A 39 8.54 -4.62 1.95
N LEU A 40 9.04 -5.56 1.16
CA LEU A 40 8.28 -6.66 0.62
C LEU A 40 8.65 -7.93 1.39
N PHE A 41 7.65 -8.67 1.84
CA PHE A 41 7.83 -9.92 2.57
C PHE A 41 8.07 -11.07 1.60
N TYR A 42 8.98 -11.97 1.95
CA TYR A 42 9.21 -13.19 1.17
C TYR A 42 8.08 -14.20 1.35
N TYR A 43 7.47 -14.22 2.53
CA TYR A 43 6.42 -15.14 2.87
C TYR A 43 5.12 -14.42 3.18
N LYS A 44 4.00 -15.00 2.72
CA LYS A 44 2.66 -14.47 2.96
C LYS A 44 2.32 -14.38 4.45
N HIS A 45 2.79 -15.35 5.23
CA HIS A 45 2.46 -15.43 6.65
C HIS A 45 2.99 -14.22 7.44
N ASP A 46 4.23 -13.78 7.17
CA ASP A 46 4.83 -12.58 7.78
C ASP A 46 3.96 -11.33 7.56
N ALA A 47 3.48 -11.14 6.32
CA ALA A 47 2.64 -10.01 5.97
C ALA A 47 1.27 -10.08 6.68
N ILE A 48 0.71 -11.28 6.82
CA ILE A 48 -0.55 -11.52 7.53
C ILE A 48 -0.39 -11.27 9.03
N GLU A 49 0.68 -11.77 9.62
CA GLU A 49 0.97 -11.66 11.04
C GLU A 49 1.19 -10.20 11.45
N LEU A 50 1.96 -9.44 10.66
CA LEU A 50 2.12 -8.00 10.85
C LEU A 50 0.77 -7.27 10.77
N ASN A 51 -0.06 -7.63 9.79
CA ASN A 51 -1.37 -7.01 9.63
C ASN A 51 -2.30 -7.30 10.81
N LEU A 52 -2.31 -8.53 11.34
CA LEU A 52 -3.10 -8.91 12.51
C LEU A 52 -2.62 -8.18 13.77
N ASN A 53 -1.32 -8.14 14.03
CA ASN A 53 -0.76 -7.49 15.21
C ASN A 53 -1.07 -5.99 15.26
N ARG A 54 -1.20 -5.31 14.12
CA ARG A 54 -1.64 -3.90 14.08
C ARG A 54 -3.13 -3.72 14.40
N GLU A 55 -3.96 -4.73 14.14
CA GLU A 55 -5.40 -4.67 14.42
C GLU A 55 -5.71 -4.86 15.90
N PHE A 56 -4.82 -5.53 16.65
CA PHE A 56 -4.97 -5.76 18.09
C PHE A 56 -3.92 -4.98 18.88
N ILE A 57 -4.34 -3.88 19.54
CA ILE A 57 -3.47 -3.00 20.35
C ILE A 57 -2.75 -3.79 21.47
N ASP A 58 -3.36 -4.87 21.97
CA ASP A 58 -2.82 -5.75 23.01
C ASP A 58 -2.36 -7.11 22.46
N SER A 59 -1.80 -7.15 21.24
CA SER A 59 -1.31 -8.42 20.69
C SER A 59 -0.18 -8.99 21.57
N PRO A 60 -0.34 -10.19 22.16
CA PRO A 60 0.65 -10.77 23.07
C PRO A 60 1.84 -11.39 22.34
N TYR A 61 1.89 -11.28 21.00
CA TYR A 61 2.90 -11.92 20.17
C TYR A 61 3.96 -10.89 19.75
N ASP A 62 5.20 -11.13 20.17
CA ASP A 62 6.33 -10.38 19.66
C ASP A 62 6.53 -10.69 18.17
N LEU A 63 6.29 -9.69 17.33
CA LEU A 63 6.54 -9.78 15.89
C LEU A 63 8.04 -9.91 15.61
N PHE A 64 8.51 -11.12 15.34
CA PHE A 64 9.87 -11.38 14.90
C PHE A 64 9.91 -11.77 13.43
N ILE A 65 10.11 -10.79 12.56
CA ILE A 65 10.34 -11.03 11.14
C ILE A 65 11.83 -10.87 10.86
N ASP A 66 12.47 -11.94 10.41
CA ASP A 66 13.89 -11.92 10.07
C ASP A 66 14.15 -10.96 8.90
N ALA A 67 15.07 -10.01 9.09
CA ALA A 67 15.40 -9.02 8.06
C ALA A 67 15.91 -9.64 6.74
N LYS A 68 16.41 -10.90 6.78
CA LYS A 68 16.84 -11.67 5.61
C LYS A 68 15.68 -12.06 4.69
N ASP A 69 14.48 -12.15 5.25
CA ASP A 69 13.24 -12.54 4.58
C ASP A 69 12.44 -11.32 4.08
N LEU A 70 13.09 -10.15 4.08
CA LEU A 70 12.56 -8.89 3.59
C LEU A 70 13.36 -8.40 2.39
N TYR A 71 12.65 -7.90 1.38
CA TYR A 71 13.22 -7.04 0.35
C TYR A 71 12.93 -5.59 0.69
N ARG A 72 13.95 -4.79 1.01
CA ARG A 72 13.80 -3.35 1.13
C ARG A 72 13.66 -2.72 -0.26
N ILE A 73 12.49 -2.19 -0.57
CA ILE A 73 12.24 -1.57 -1.87
C ILE A 73 12.93 -0.20 -1.95
N LYS A 74 13.52 0.12 -3.10
CA LYS A 74 14.21 1.39 -3.34
C LYS A 74 13.29 2.39 -4.04
N LYS A 75 13.55 3.69 -3.80
CA LYS A 75 12.84 4.78 -4.49
C LYS A 75 12.85 4.55 -6.00
N GLY A 76 11.68 4.63 -6.61
CA GLY A 76 11.50 4.49 -8.05
C GLY A 76 11.40 3.06 -8.57
N GLU A 77 11.66 2.04 -7.74
CA GLU A 77 11.33 0.65 -8.10
C GLU A 77 9.80 0.50 -8.24
N LYS A 78 9.42 -0.41 -9.12
CA LYS A 78 8.03 -0.65 -9.49
C LYS A 78 7.60 -2.05 -9.10
N ILE A 79 6.35 -2.19 -8.68
CA ILE A 79 5.72 -3.47 -8.41
C ILE A 79 4.43 -3.60 -9.21
N ARG A 80 4.01 -4.82 -9.49
CA ARG A 80 2.68 -5.12 -10.05
C ARG A 80 1.89 -5.95 -9.05
N LEU A 81 0.63 -5.60 -8.82
CA LEU A 81 -0.28 -6.38 -8.00
C LEU A 81 -0.75 -7.61 -8.79
N VAL A 82 -0.54 -8.81 -8.26
CA VAL A 82 -0.83 -10.07 -8.97
C VAL A 82 -1.99 -10.82 -8.36
N GLU A 83 -2.13 -10.77 -7.04
CA GLU A 83 -3.18 -11.47 -6.31
C GLU A 83 -3.51 -10.70 -5.04
N SER A 84 -4.75 -10.80 -4.58
CA SER A 84 -5.21 -10.18 -3.35
C SER A 84 -5.65 -11.24 -2.35
N PHE A 85 -5.35 -11.02 -1.06
CA PHE A 85 -5.75 -11.88 0.04
C PHE A 85 -6.40 -11.05 1.14
N ARG A 86 -7.20 -11.71 1.98
CA ARG A 86 -7.84 -11.12 3.16
C ARG A 86 -8.57 -9.82 2.81
N ASP A 87 -9.46 -9.91 1.82
CA ASP A 87 -10.31 -8.79 1.39
C ASP A 87 -9.53 -7.52 1.04
N GLY A 88 -8.41 -7.64 0.31
CA GLY A 88 -7.63 -6.49 -0.12
C GLY A 88 -6.63 -5.97 0.91
N ARG A 89 -6.43 -6.66 2.04
CA ARG A 89 -5.45 -6.21 3.06
C ARG A 89 -4.02 -6.58 2.72
N ILE A 90 -3.83 -7.70 2.01
CA ILE A 90 -2.50 -8.20 1.61
C ILE A 90 -2.51 -8.46 0.11
N PHE A 91 -1.42 -8.15 -0.57
CA PHE A 91 -1.24 -8.41 -1.99
C PHE A 91 0.00 -9.26 -2.25
N LYS A 92 -0.12 -10.20 -3.18
CA LYS A 92 1.02 -10.79 -3.89
C LYS A 92 1.48 -9.82 -4.96
N VAL A 93 2.78 -9.60 -5.07
CA VAL A 93 3.34 -8.64 -6.03
C VAL A 93 4.55 -9.18 -6.77
N GLU A 94 4.67 -8.79 -8.03
CA GLU A 94 5.88 -8.93 -8.83
C GLU A 94 6.73 -7.67 -8.70
N LEU A 95 8.04 -7.83 -8.51
CA LEU A 95 8.99 -6.72 -8.60
C LEU A 95 9.40 -6.54 -10.07
N LEU A 96 9.05 -5.41 -10.67
CA LEU A 96 9.30 -5.13 -12.10
C LEU A 96 10.75 -4.68 -12.31
N LYS A 97 11.66 -5.65 -12.26
CA LYS A 97 13.11 -5.46 -12.37
C LYS A 97 13.71 -6.61 -13.18
N GLU A 98 14.69 -6.31 -14.03
CA GLU A 98 15.31 -7.31 -14.93
C GLU A 98 15.88 -8.54 -14.22
N LYS A 99 16.36 -8.38 -12.97
CA LYS A 99 16.93 -9.46 -12.16
C LYS A 99 16.37 -9.39 -10.75
N SER A 100 15.13 -9.83 -10.56
CA SER A 100 14.61 -10.11 -9.23
C SER A 100 15.23 -11.41 -8.69
N ARG A 101 15.39 -11.50 -7.37
CA ARG A 101 15.88 -12.75 -6.72
C ARG A 101 14.77 -13.79 -6.60
N ARG A 102 13.51 -13.37 -6.73
CA ARG A 102 12.31 -14.17 -6.55
C ARG A 102 11.24 -13.71 -7.54
N ASP A 103 10.35 -14.63 -7.88
CA ASP A 103 9.24 -14.36 -8.81
C ASP A 103 8.20 -13.42 -8.19
N HIS A 104 7.96 -13.56 -6.88
CA HIS A 104 6.96 -12.77 -6.18
C HIS A 104 7.33 -12.49 -4.72
N TYR A 105 6.63 -11.51 -4.17
CA TYR A 105 6.69 -11.05 -2.79
C TYR A 105 5.28 -10.73 -2.27
N PHE A 106 5.19 -10.33 -1.01
CA PHE A 106 3.94 -9.92 -0.38
C PHE A 106 4.06 -8.53 0.25
N ILE A 107 2.95 -7.78 0.25
CA ILE A 107 2.90 -6.42 0.81
C ILE A 107 1.52 -6.14 1.41
N GLU A 108 1.49 -5.34 2.47
CA GLU A 108 0.26 -4.85 3.09
C GLU A 108 -0.33 -3.65 2.34
N LEU A 109 -1.66 -3.53 2.34
CA LEU A 109 -2.39 -2.39 1.80
C LEU A 109 -1.89 -1.03 2.35
N GLU A 110 -1.59 -0.96 3.65
CA GLU A 110 -1.11 0.28 4.27
C GLU A 110 0.22 0.74 3.65
N SER A 111 1.08 -0.22 3.30
CA SER A 111 2.37 0.08 2.65
C SER A 111 2.19 0.63 1.24
N LEU A 112 1.09 0.29 0.54
CA LEU A 112 0.80 0.79 -0.81
C LEU A 112 0.58 2.30 -0.86
N ARG A 113 0.22 2.94 0.26
CA ARG A 113 0.08 4.42 0.35
C ARG A 113 1.36 5.17 0.01
N SER A 114 2.52 4.51 0.13
CA SER A 114 3.82 5.05 -0.26
C SER A 114 4.11 4.97 -1.77
N TYR A 115 3.16 4.47 -2.58
CA TYR A 115 3.31 4.26 -4.03
C TYR A 115 2.36 5.13 -4.84
N ASN A 116 2.81 5.53 -6.03
CA ASN A 116 1.97 6.14 -7.06
C ASN A 116 1.48 5.05 -8.00
N LEU A 117 0.18 5.08 -8.31
CA LEU A 117 -0.38 4.30 -9.41
C LEU A 117 0.21 4.80 -10.74
N ILE A 118 0.75 3.87 -11.52
CA ILE A 118 1.21 4.13 -12.87
C ILE A 118 -0.01 3.95 -13.76
N LYS A 119 -0.50 5.02 -14.38
CA LYS A 119 -1.52 4.88 -15.41
C LYS A 119 -0.90 4.11 -16.56
N THR A 120 -1.41 2.92 -16.84
CA THR A 120 -1.18 2.26 -18.11
C THR A 120 -1.91 3.11 -19.14
N GLU A 121 -1.18 3.82 -20.00
CA GLU A 121 -1.79 4.37 -21.21
C GLU A 121 -2.35 3.17 -21.97
N THR A 122 -3.68 3.05 -21.99
CA THR A 122 -4.35 2.08 -22.83
C THR A 122 -3.84 2.31 -24.23
N ALA A 123 -3.06 1.37 -24.77
CA ALA A 123 -2.68 1.36 -26.16
C ALA A 123 -3.98 1.19 -26.96
N SER A 124 -4.56 2.31 -27.37
CA SER A 124 -5.61 2.39 -28.37
C SER A 124 -5.00 1.94 -29.70
N GLY A 125 -5.07 0.64 -29.97
CA GLY A 125 -4.79 0.04 -31.28
C GLY A 125 -6.07 -0.11 -32.09
#